data_AF-A0A3D4HY42-F1
#
_entry.id   AF-A0A3D4HY42-F1
#
_cell.length_a   1.000
_cell.length_b   1.000
_cell.length_c   1.000
_cell.angle_alpha   90.00
_cell.angle_beta   90.00
_cell.angle_gamma   90.00
#
_symmetry.space_group_name_H-M   'P 1'
#
loop_
_entity.id
_entity.type
_entity.pdbx_description
1 polymer ?
#
loop_
_entity_poly.entity_id
_entity_poly.type
_entity_poly.pdbx_seq_one_letter_code
_entity_poly.pdbx_strand_id
1 'polypeptide(L)'
;MDSMLLVLAPFIMSASMQLSALDASLRILPENRLILPKVETFLVEKRSPLPAGELLKYTNWEMIVALSNAESGYGKHLGGDYNAWGIKDFRKGSANFGKTRDFTSWAESIQYASELLYKYDKEDGEPTAVGMVARWKYVKPYGHWINNVNYALNDLENHIQA
;
A
#
# COMPACT_ATOMS: atom_id res chain seq x y z
N MET A 1 37.41 -11.05 40.87
CA MET A 1 36.52 -11.87 40.01
C MET A 1 35.11 -11.40 40.28
N ASP A 2 34.71 -10.30 39.64
CA ASP A 2 33.34 -9.78 39.71
C ASP A 2 32.64 -10.11 38.39
N SER A 3 31.75 -11.09 38.45
CA SER A 3 30.88 -11.46 37.34
C SER A 3 29.65 -10.57 37.37
N MET A 4 29.59 -9.55 36.51
CA MET A 4 28.35 -8.83 36.21
C MET A 4 27.42 -9.75 35.41
N LEU A 5 26.35 -10.24 36.06
CA LEU A 5 25.20 -10.81 35.37
C LEU A 5 24.41 -9.67 34.71
N LEU A 6 24.54 -9.54 33.39
CA LEU A 6 23.61 -8.75 32.58
C LEU A 6 22.30 -9.54 32.47
N VAL A 7 21.33 -9.21 33.32
CA VAL A 7 19.96 -9.75 33.21
C VAL A 7 19.30 -9.05 32.02
N LEU A 8 19.22 -9.75 30.89
CA LEU A 8 18.35 -9.40 29.76
C LEU A 8 16.90 -9.49 30.25
N ALA A 9 16.28 -8.35 30.51
CA ALA A 9 14.85 -8.30 30.77
C ALA A 9 14.10 -8.76 29.51
N PRO A 10 13.15 -9.73 29.61
CA PRO A 10 12.31 -10.08 28.47
C PRO A 10 11.45 -8.88 28.11
N PHE A 11 11.41 -8.54 26.83
CA PHE A 11 10.52 -7.53 26.28
C PHE A 11 9.08 -8.06 26.37
N ILE A 12 8.42 -7.82 27.50
CA ILE A 12 7.02 -8.22 27.70
C ILE A 12 6.16 -7.23 26.90
N MET A 13 5.75 -7.61 25.69
CA MET A 13 4.67 -6.92 25.00
C MET A 13 3.39 -7.03 25.83
N SER A 14 2.72 -5.91 26.07
CA SER A 14 1.44 -5.87 26.77
C SER A 14 0.39 -6.75 26.07
N ALA A 15 -0.45 -7.44 26.84
CA ALA A 15 -1.56 -8.25 26.33
C ALA A 15 -2.51 -7.44 25.42
N SER A 16 -2.64 -6.12 25.65
CA SER A 16 -3.40 -5.22 24.78
C SER A 16 -2.77 -5.02 23.39
N MET A 17 -1.43 -5.04 23.29
CA MET A 17 -0.71 -5.00 22.01
C MET A 17 -0.79 -6.34 21.28
N GLN A 18 -0.78 -7.45 22.00
CA GLN A 18 -0.97 -8.78 21.41
C GLN A 18 -2.39 -8.94 20.82
N LEU A 19 -3.41 -8.46 21.52
CA LEU A 19 -4.81 -8.54 21.07
C LEU A 19 -5.07 -7.67 19.83
N SER A 20 -4.48 -6.46 19.75
CA SER A 20 -4.63 -5.60 18.57
C SER A 20 -3.89 -6.14 17.34
N ALA A 21 -2.70 -6.73 17.53
CA ALA A 21 -1.96 -7.37 16.45
C ALA A 21 -2.69 -8.62 15.93
N LEU A 22 -3.31 -9.40 16.82
CA LEU A 22 -4.15 -10.54 16.46
C LEU A 22 -5.39 -10.12 15.64
N ASP A 23 -6.12 -9.08 16.07
CA ASP A 23 -7.30 -8.57 15.34
C ASP A 23 -6.92 -7.99 13.96
N ALA A 24 -5.80 -7.27 13.86
CA ALA A 24 -5.28 -6.79 12.58
C ALA A 24 -4.93 -7.94 11.62
N SER A 25 -4.27 -8.99 12.13
CA SER A 25 -3.89 -10.17 11.34
C SER A 25 -5.10 -11.03 10.91
N LEU A 26 -6.19 -11.00 11.69
CA LEU A 26 -7.43 -11.72 11.36
C LEU A 26 -8.12 -11.12 10.12
N ARG A 27 -7.95 -9.82 9.90
CA ARG A 27 -8.55 -9.09 8.77
C ARG A 27 -7.75 -9.20 7.48
N ILE A 28 -6.54 -9.75 7.52
CA ILE A 28 -5.72 -10.08 6.36
C ILE A 28 -6.30 -11.33 5.69
N LEU A 29 -6.29 -11.35 4.34
CA LEU A 29 -6.70 -12.52 3.57
C LEU A 29 -5.88 -13.76 3.99
N PRO A 30 -6.50 -14.93 4.21
CA PRO A 30 -5.79 -16.11 4.70
C PRO A 30 -4.50 -16.45 3.93
N GLU A 31 -4.55 -16.35 2.60
CA GLU A 31 -3.43 -16.56 1.68
C GLU A 31 -2.27 -15.57 1.88
N ASN A 32 -2.56 -14.37 2.36
CA ASN A 32 -1.58 -13.29 2.52
C ASN A 32 -0.93 -13.27 3.91
N ARG A 33 -1.40 -14.06 4.88
CA ARG A 33 -0.89 -14.02 6.26
C ARG A 33 0.58 -14.39 6.37
N LEU A 34 1.04 -15.33 5.55
CA LEU A 34 2.43 -15.80 5.58
C LEU A 34 3.42 -14.80 4.97
N ILE A 35 2.94 -13.90 4.10
CA ILE A 35 3.79 -12.89 3.45
C ILE A 35 3.83 -11.56 4.21
N LEU A 36 3.00 -11.36 5.23
CA LEU A 36 2.97 -10.12 6.03
C LEU A 36 4.36 -9.65 6.49
N PRO A 37 5.21 -10.48 7.12
CA PRO A 37 6.52 -10.01 7.59
C PRO A 37 7.46 -9.58 6.45
N LYS A 38 7.33 -10.24 5.28
CA LYS A 38 8.13 -9.90 4.09
C LYS A 38 7.70 -8.56 3.52
N VAL A 39 6.39 -8.32 3.43
CA VAL A 39 5.84 -7.05 2.95
C VAL A 39 6.15 -5.91 3.93
N GLU A 40 6.08 -6.14 5.23
CA GLU A 40 6.51 -5.17 6.25
C GLU A 40 7.98 -4.79 6.08
N THR A 41 8.85 -5.79 5.94
CA THR A 41 10.29 -5.58 5.72
C THR A 41 10.54 -4.76 4.45
N PHE A 42 9.93 -5.16 3.34
CA PHE A 42 10.01 -4.44 2.07
C PHE A 42 9.61 -2.96 2.23
N LEU A 43 8.46 -2.68 2.85
CA LEU A 43 7.96 -1.31 3.02
C LEU A 43 8.87 -0.49 3.94
N VAL A 44 9.44 -1.09 4.98
CA VAL A 44 10.44 -0.44 5.85
C VAL A 44 11.70 -0.07 5.05
N GLU A 45 12.22 -0.97 4.22
CA GLU A 45 13.39 -0.71 3.36
C GLU A 45 13.12 0.43 2.36
N LYS A 46 11.90 0.50 1.83
CA LYS A 46 11.48 1.61 0.95
C LYS A 46 11.19 2.91 1.70
N ARG A 47 11.24 2.90 3.05
CA ARG A 47 10.84 4.00 3.94
C ARG A 47 9.39 4.43 3.70
N SER A 48 8.53 3.46 3.42
CA SER A 48 7.12 3.68 3.14
C SER A 48 6.32 3.82 4.44
N PRO A 49 5.37 4.78 4.53
CA PRO A 49 4.42 4.84 5.64
C PRO A 49 3.24 3.88 5.47
N LEU A 50 3.17 3.12 4.36
CA LEU A 50 2.03 2.25 4.07
C LEU A 50 1.98 1.07 5.05
N PRO A 51 0.82 0.79 5.67
CA PRO A 51 0.67 -0.36 6.55
C PRO A 51 0.43 -1.65 5.76
N ALA A 52 1.38 -2.58 5.83
CA ALA A 52 1.30 -3.89 5.16
C ALA A 52 0.01 -4.66 5.51
N GLY A 53 -0.38 -4.65 6.78
CA GLY A 53 -1.60 -5.34 7.23
C GLY A 53 -2.90 -4.79 6.63
N GLU A 54 -2.94 -3.52 6.23
CA GLU A 54 -4.09 -2.96 5.50
C GLU A 54 -4.04 -3.30 4.01
N LEU A 55 -2.85 -3.28 3.40
CA LEU A 55 -2.66 -3.66 2.00
C LEU A 55 -3.08 -5.12 1.76
N LEU A 56 -2.67 -6.03 2.64
CA LEU A 56 -2.86 -7.47 2.48
C LEU A 56 -4.30 -7.97 2.72
N LYS A 57 -5.25 -7.06 2.97
CA LYS A 57 -6.68 -7.34 2.98
C LYS A 57 -7.28 -7.49 1.56
N TYR A 58 -6.51 -7.13 0.54
CA TYR A 58 -6.96 -7.07 -0.85
C TYR A 58 -6.15 -8.00 -1.74
N THR A 59 -6.79 -8.60 -2.75
CA THR A 59 -6.14 -9.55 -3.68
C THR A 59 -5.22 -8.86 -4.70
N ASN A 60 -5.45 -7.57 -4.96
CA ASN A 60 -4.66 -6.73 -5.88
C ASN A 60 -3.59 -5.89 -5.16
N TRP A 61 -3.22 -6.26 -3.93
CA TRP A 61 -2.33 -5.47 -3.09
C TRP A 61 -0.97 -5.16 -3.75
N GLU A 62 -0.43 -6.07 -4.56
CA GLU A 62 0.82 -5.88 -5.31
C GLU A 62 0.75 -4.67 -6.24
N MET A 63 -0.35 -4.57 -7.00
CA MET A 63 -0.58 -3.45 -7.91
C MET A 63 -0.79 -2.15 -7.13
N ILE A 64 -1.50 -2.19 -6.00
CA ILE A 64 -1.67 -1.01 -5.14
C ILE A 64 -0.31 -0.49 -4.65
N VAL A 65 0.57 -1.38 -4.18
CA VAL A 65 1.92 -1.01 -3.76
C VAL A 65 2.73 -0.46 -4.94
N ALA A 66 2.69 -1.12 -6.09
CA ALA A 66 3.44 -0.70 -7.27
C ALA A 66 3.00 0.68 -7.80
N LEU A 67 1.69 0.96 -7.81
CA LEU A 67 1.16 2.27 -8.17
C LEU A 67 1.62 3.35 -7.18
N SER A 68 1.67 3.04 -5.90
CA SER A 68 2.16 4.00 -4.90
C SER A 68 3.63 4.39 -5.12
N ASN A 69 4.46 3.48 -5.67
CA ASN A 69 5.83 3.82 -6.09
C ASN A 69 5.83 4.89 -7.17
N ALA A 70 5.06 4.65 -8.23
CA ALA A 70 5.03 5.53 -9.39
C ALA A 70 4.47 6.92 -9.06
N GLU A 71 3.49 7.00 -8.16
CA GLU A 71 2.80 8.24 -7.81
C GLU A 71 3.49 9.04 -6.70
N SER A 72 4.04 8.37 -5.69
CA SER A 72 4.53 9.04 -4.48
C SER A 72 5.81 8.45 -3.89
N GLY A 73 6.47 7.54 -4.61
CA GLY A 73 7.61 6.80 -4.10
C GLY A 73 7.24 5.99 -2.87
N TYR A 74 6.21 5.16 -2.95
CA TYR A 74 5.68 4.34 -1.86
C TYR A 74 5.07 5.17 -0.71
N GLY A 75 4.47 6.32 -1.01
CA GLY A 75 3.88 7.22 0.00
C GLY A 75 4.88 8.16 0.68
N LYS A 76 6.14 8.26 0.22
CA LYS A 76 7.11 9.23 0.75
C LYS A 76 6.75 10.67 0.42
N HIS A 77 6.06 10.89 -0.70
CA HIS A 77 5.68 12.20 -1.20
C HIS A 77 4.16 12.25 -1.45
N LEU A 78 3.39 12.44 -0.39
CA LEU A 78 1.93 12.41 -0.47
C LEU A 78 1.36 13.65 -1.16
N GLY A 79 0.31 13.43 -1.96
CA GLY A 79 -0.46 14.51 -2.59
C GLY A 79 -1.56 15.10 -1.70
N GLY A 80 -1.86 14.46 -0.57
CA GLY A 80 -2.89 14.80 0.40
C GLY A 80 -2.85 13.80 1.56
N ASP A 81 -3.71 13.96 2.55
CA ASP A 81 -3.68 13.08 3.73
C ASP A 81 -3.97 11.63 3.34
N TYR A 82 -3.02 10.74 3.67
CA TYR A 82 -3.05 9.32 3.34
C TYR A 82 -3.24 9.01 1.83
N ASN A 83 -2.85 9.92 0.94
CA ASN A 83 -3.04 9.75 -0.51
C ASN A 83 -1.73 9.46 -1.24
N ALA A 84 -1.37 8.18 -1.31
CA ALA A 84 -0.15 7.70 -1.98
C ALA A 84 -0.31 7.51 -3.49
N TRP A 85 -1.51 7.70 -4.06
CA TRP A 85 -1.82 7.37 -5.47
C TRP A 85 -2.28 8.58 -6.29
N GLY A 86 -2.17 9.81 -5.76
CA GLY A 86 -2.56 11.02 -6.48
C GLY A 86 -4.07 11.12 -6.79
N ILE A 87 -4.91 10.42 -6.02
CA ILE A 87 -6.35 10.33 -6.31
C ILE A 87 -6.99 11.70 -6.14
N LYS A 88 -7.74 12.15 -7.14
CA LYS A 88 -8.47 13.41 -7.11
C LYS A 88 -9.85 13.26 -6.47
N ASP A 89 -10.32 14.31 -5.81
CA ASP A 89 -11.68 14.37 -5.28
C ASP A 89 -12.63 14.94 -6.33
N PHE A 90 -13.62 14.16 -6.77
CA PHE A 90 -14.68 14.61 -7.67
C PHE A 90 -16.07 14.52 -7.03
N ARG A 91 -16.14 14.42 -5.70
CA ARG A 91 -17.42 14.45 -4.98
C ARG A 91 -18.02 15.84 -5.10
N LYS A 92 -19.20 15.94 -5.70
CA LYS A 92 -19.93 17.22 -5.84
C LYS A 92 -20.14 17.85 -4.46
N GLY A 93 -19.68 19.10 -4.29
CA GLY A 93 -19.74 19.83 -3.03
C GLY A 93 -18.53 19.66 -2.11
N SER A 94 -17.52 18.88 -2.49
CA SER A 94 -16.24 18.82 -1.75
C SER A 94 -15.46 20.12 -1.88
N ALA A 95 -14.84 20.56 -0.78
CA ALA A 95 -13.89 21.68 -0.78
C ALA A 95 -12.63 21.39 -1.63
N ASN A 96 -12.32 20.10 -1.85
CA ASN A 96 -11.19 19.63 -2.63
C ASN A 96 -11.58 19.20 -4.05
N PHE A 97 -12.76 19.59 -4.56
CA PHE A 97 -13.20 19.21 -5.89
C PHE A 97 -12.15 19.56 -6.98
N GLY A 98 -11.73 18.54 -7.74
CA GLY A 98 -10.70 18.62 -8.78
C GLY A 98 -9.26 18.61 -8.29
N LYS A 99 -9.03 18.68 -6.97
CA LYS A 99 -7.72 18.60 -6.31
C LYS A 99 -7.47 17.19 -5.77
N THR A 100 -6.28 16.96 -5.20
CA THR A 100 -5.97 15.74 -4.47
C THR A 100 -6.95 15.56 -3.31
N ARG A 101 -7.42 14.31 -3.15
CA ARG A 101 -8.32 13.94 -2.08
C ARG A 101 -7.53 13.73 -0.78
N ASP A 102 -8.08 14.25 0.31
CA ASP A 102 -7.68 13.88 1.66
C ASP A 102 -8.54 12.70 2.13
N PHE A 103 -7.88 11.69 2.69
CA PHE A 103 -8.51 10.57 3.35
C PHE A 103 -8.33 10.70 4.86
N THR A 104 -9.17 10.02 5.63
CA THR A 104 -9.11 10.04 7.10
C THR A 104 -8.10 9.05 7.67
N SER A 105 -7.70 8.05 6.90
CA SER A 105 -6.78 6.99 7.33
C SER A 105 -6.21 6.21 6.14
N TRP A 106 -5.12 5.48 6.38
CA TRP A 106 -4.59 4.51 5.42
C TRP A 106 -5.59 3.41 5.05
N ALA A 107 -6.40 2.95 6.00
CA ALA A 107 -7.41 1.94 5.75
C ALA A 107 -8.45 2.43 4.71
N GLU A 108 -8.95 3.66 4.87
CA GLU A 108 -9.88 4.26 3.90
C GLU A 108 -9.24 4.43 2.52
N SER A 109 -8.02 4.95 2.47
CA SER A 109 -7.35 5.23 1.20
C SER A 109 -6.97 3.96 0.44
N ILE A 110 -6.50 2.93 1.14
CA ILE A 110 -6.14 1.63 0.54
C ILE A 110 -7.40 0.92 0.04
N GLN A 111 -8.48 0.92 0.83
CA GLN A 111 -9.77 0.40 0.37
C GLN A 111 -10.20 1.11 -0.91
N TYR A 112 -10.18 2.43 -0.91
CA TYR A 112 -10.59 3.21 -2.07
C TYR A 112 -9.70 2.93 -3.29
N ALA A 113 -8.38 2.86 -3.12
CA ALA A 113 -7.46 2.52 -4.20
C ALA A 113 -7.69 1.10 -4.74
N SER A 114 -7.90 0.13 -3.85
CA SER A 114 -8.24 -1.25 -4.22
C SER A 114 -9.52 -1.33 -5.03
N GLU A 115 -10.57 -0.64 -4.59
CA GLU A 115 -11.84 -0.61 -5.30
C GLU A 115 -11.70 0.12 -6.64
N LEU A 116 -10.97 1.23 -6.67
CA LEU A 116 -10.74 2.01 -7.89
C LEU A 116 -10.09 1.16 -8.99
N LEU A 117 -9.21 0.24 -8.62
CA LEU A 117 -8.58 -0.70 -9.55
C LEU A 117 -9.57 -1.62 -10.29
N TYR A 118 -10.71 -1.91 -9.66
CA TYR A 118 -11.74 -2.80 -10.18
C TYR A 118 -13.05 -2.07 -10.57
N LYS A 119 -13.15 -0.77 -10.28
CA LYS A 119 -14.35 0.03 -10.51
C LYS A 119 -14.44 0.60 -11.93
N TYR A 120 -13.40 0.44 -12.73
CA TYR A 120 -13.39 0.92 -14.09
C TYR A 120 -13.94 -0.14 -15.04
N ASP A 121 -14.68 0.35 -16.02
CA ASP A 121 -15.53 -0.36 -16.97
C ASP A 121 -14.88 -1.68 -17.43
N LYS A 122 -15.66 -2.71 -17.74
CA LYS A 122 -15.10 -3.89 -18.44
C LYS A 122 -14.37 -3.49 -19.75
N GLU A 123 -14.72 -2.33 -20.31
CA GLU A 123 -14.04 -1.70 -21.44
C GLU A 123 -12.66 -1.13 -21.08
N ASP A 124 -12.46 -0.69 -19.84
CA ASP A 124 -11.22 -0.11 -19.31
C ASP A 124 -10.08 -1.15 -19.21
N GLY A 125 -10.38 -2.44 -19.39
CA GLY A 125 -9.41 -3.53 -19.55
C GLY A 125 -8.72 -3.97 -18.25
N GLU A 126 -7.77 -4.90 -18.38
CA GLU A 126 -7.01 -5.42 -17.23
C GLU A 126 -6.24 -4.30 -16.52
N PRO A 127 -6.22 -4.27 -15.17
CA PRO A 127 -5.53 -3.26 -14.36
C PRO A 127 -4.01 -3.50 -14.34
N THR A 128 -3.40 -3.61 -15.52
CA THR A 128 -1.96 -3.57 -15.72
C THR A 128 -1.53 -2.12 -15.99
N ALA A 129 -0.27 -1.78 -15.73
CA ALA A 129 0.23 -0.43 -16.02
C ALA A 129 -0.03 -0.01 -17.48
N VAL A 130 0.22 -0.91 -18.42
CA VAL A 130 -0.03 -0.67 -19.86
C VAL A 130 -1.54 -0.51 -20.14
N GLY A 131 -2.38 -1.38 -19.56
CA GLY A 131 -3.84 -1.32 -19.72
C GLY A 131 -4.42 0.00 -19.20
N MET A 132 -3.98 0.43 -18.02
CA MET A 132 -4.38 1.70 -17.41
C MET A 132 -4.01 2.89 -18.30
N VAL A 133 -2.76 2.99 -18.76
CA VAL A 133 -2.35 4.08 -19.67
C VAL A 133 -3.12 4.06 -20.99
N ALA A 134 -3.38 2.87 -21.54
CA ALA A 134 -4.01 2.73 -22.84
C ALA A 134 -5.50 3.10 -22.83
N ARG A 135 -6.20 2.82 -21.73
CA ARG A 135 -7.68 2.86 -21.71
C ARG A 135 -8.28 3.78 -20.65
N TRP A 136 -7.61 3.99 -19.52
CA TRP A 136 -8.23 4.74 -18.42
C TRP A 136 -8.16 6.23 -18.71
N LYS A 137 -9.32 6.84 -18.94
CA LYS A 137 -9.51 8.26 -19.28
C LYS A 137 -8.78 9.25 -18.36
N TYR A 138 -8.52 8.85 -17.11
CA TYR A 138 -7.94 9.70 -16.06
C TYR A 138 -6.48 9.37 -15.74
N VAL A 139 -5.91 8.35 -16.39
CA VAL A 139 -4.51 7.99 -16.25
C VAL A 139 -3.77 8.69 -17.39
N LYS A 140 -3.00 9.74 -17.08
CA LYS A 140 -2.09 10.39 -18.04
C LYS A 140 -0.62 10.19 -17.66
N PRO A 141 0.01 9.06 -18.00
CA PRO A 141 1.45 8.91 -17.80
C PRO A 141 2.21 8.63 -19.10
N TYR A 142 3.40 9.21 -19.17
CA TYR A 142 4.44 8.93 -20.16
C TYR A 142 5.16 7.62 -19.83
N GLY A 143 5.87 7.01 -20.79
CA GLY A 143 6.49 5.67 -20.64
C GLY A 143 7.31 5.44 -19.35
N HIS A 144 7.85 6.49 -18.74
CA HIS A 144 8.54 6.43 -17.45
C HIS A 144 7.66 5.93 -16.29
N TRP A 145 6.37 6.27 -16.26
CA TRP A 145 5.48 5.81 -15.19
C TRP A 145 5.21 4.31 -15.27
N ILE A 146 4.98 3.79 -16.49
CA ILE A 146 4.84 2.34 -16.73
C ILE A 146 6.10 1.62 -16.22
N ASN A 147 7.27 2.16 -16.53
CA ASN A 147 8.55 1.60 -16.06
C ASN A 147 8.65 1.61 -14.53
N ASN A 148 8.18 2.66 -13.85
CA ASN A 148 8.20 2.74 -12.39
C ASN A 148 7.26 1.71 -11.73
N VAL A 149 6.08 1.47 -12.33
CA VAL A 149 5.16 0.43 -11.84
C VAL A 149 5.77 -0.95 -12.05
N ASN A 150 6.27 -1.25 -13.25
CA ASN A 150 6.88 -2.54 -13.56
C ASN A 150 8.14 -2.81 -12.73
N TYR A 151 8.96 -1.79 -12.50
CA TYR A 151 10.11 -1.87 -11.59
C TYR A 151 9.65 -2.27 -10.19
N ALA A 152 8.63 -1.60 -9.65
CA ALA A 152 8.12 -1.89 -8.31
C ALA A 152 7.53 -3.30 -8.21
N LEU A 153 6.80 -3.78 -9.22
CA LEU A 153 6.28 -5.15 -9.26
C LEU A 153 7.41 -6.18 -9.23
N ASN A 154 8.43 -6.01 -10.07
CA ASN A 154 9.59 -6.90 -10.10
C ASN A 154 10.38 -6.84 -8.79
N ASP A 155 10.58 -5.66 -8.22
CA ASP A 155 11.27 -5.48 -6.94
C ASP A 155 10.52 -6.16 -5.80
N LEU A 156 9.21 -6.00 -5.74
CA LEU A 156 8.33 -6.67 -4.79
C LEU A 156 8.38 -8.20 -4.92
N GLU A 157 8.28 -8.72 -6.15
CA GLU A 157 8.35 -10.15 -6.43
C GLU A 157 9.67 -10.75 -5.92
N ASN A 158 10.80 -10.10 -6.20
CA ASN A 158 12.11 -10.53 -5.76
C ASN A 158 12.29 -10.50 -4.23
N HIS A 159 11.62 -9.60 -3.51
CA HIS A 159 11.70 -9.53 -2.05
C HIS A 159 10.77 -10.53 -1.35
N ILE A 160 9.68 -10.94 -2.00
CA ILE A 160 8.68 -11.82 -1.38
C ILE A 160 8.93 -13.29 -1.73
N GLN A 161 9.43 -13.58 -2.93
CA GLN A 161 9.78 -14.94 -3.35
C GLN A 161 11.18 -15.38 -2.88
N ALA A 162 12.06 -14.45 -2.52
CA ALA A 162 13.33 -14.75 -1.83
C ALA A 162 13.11 -15.26 -0.39
#